data_AF-A0A150J8B5-F1
#
_entry.id   AF-A0A150J8B5-F1
#
_cell.length_a   1.000
_cell.length_b   1.000
_cell.length_c   1.000
_cell.angle_alpha   90.00
_cell.angle_beta   90.00
_cell.angle_gamma   90.00
#
_symmetry.space_group_name_H-M   'P 1'
#
loop_
_entity.id
_entity.type
_entity.pdbx_description
1 polymer ?
#
loop_
_entity_poly.entity_id
_entity_poly.type
_entity_poly.pdbx_seq_one_letter_code
_entity_poly.pdbx_strand_id
1 'polypeptide(L)'
;MKKIIPIFVILATIISLGVVAGAYPTPADTPADNEDTGPEICDCGTTPSGYTFSVEDGGRAFQAVQVVVNGQVYDMVYDNGHWVFSLCDLSKGNYYYIITTRYGIKFESSVQTL
;
A
#
# COMPACT_ATOMS: atom_id res chain seq x y z
N MET A 1 65.98 9.31 -10.90
CA MET A 1 64.71 10.01 -10.62
C MET A 1 63.56 9.09 -10.97
N LYS A 2 62.83 8.55 -9.98
CA LYS A 2 61.70 7.64 -10.20
C LYS A 2 60.58 8.08 -9.26
N LYS A 3 59.53 8.70 -9.82
CA LYS A 3 58.38 9.23 -9.07
C LYS A 3 57.50 8.04 -8.66
N ILE A 4 57.35 7.84 -7.35
CA ILE A 4 56.43 6.84 -6.79
C ILE A 4 55.10 7.56 -6.54
N ILE A 5 54.04 7.10 -7.20
CA ILE A 5 52.67 7.60 -7.04
C ILE A 5 52.01 6.77 -5.92
N PRO A 6 51.49 7.37 -4.84
CA PRO A 6 50.74 6.60 -3.85
C PRO A 6 49.31 6.36 -4.37
N ILE A 7 48.96 5.09 -4.56
CA ILE A 7 47.60 4.64 -4.85
C ILE A 7 46.81 4.71 -3.53
N PHE A 8 45.86 5.64 -3.45
CA PHE A 8 44.87 5.68 -2.38
C PHE A 8 43.89 4.52 -2.58
N VAL A 9 44.02 3.48 -1.76
CA VAL A 9 43.00 2.41 -1.65
C VAL A 9 41.86 2.97 -0.81
N ILE A 10 40.80 3.42 -1.48
CA ILE A 10 39.54 3.80 -0.82
C ILE A 10 38.80 2.50 -0.51
N LEU A 11 38.89 2.08 0.74
CA LEU A 11 38.13 0.95 1.29
C LEU A 11 36.65 1.38 1.34
N ALA A 12 35.85 0.97 0.34
CA ALA A 12 34.42 1.22 0.31
C ALA A 12 33.74 0.40 1.42
N THR A 13 33.51 1.05 2.57
CA THR A 13 32.69 0.48 3.64
C THR A 13 31.24 0.46 3.16
N ILE A 14 30.75 -0.72 2.82
CA ILE A 14 29.33 -0.95 2.53
C ILE A 14 28.59 -0.80 3.87
N ILE A 15 27.96 0.35 4.09
CA ILE A 15 27.02 0.52 5.20
C ILE A 15 25.75 -0.21 4.79
N SER A 16 25.61 -1.45 5.25
CA SER A 16 24.35 -2.18 5.21
C SER A 16 23.37 -1.48 6.14
N LEU A 17 22.52 -0.60 5.59
CA LEU A 17 21.30 -0.18 6.28
C LEU A 17 20.42 -1.41 6.43
N GLY A 18 20.47 -2.01 7.62
CA GLY A 18 19.51 -3.02 8.03
C GLY A 18 18.13 -2.38 7.96
N VAL A 19 17.30 -2.83 7.03
CA VAL A 19 15.90 -2.46 6.99
C VAL A 19 15.29 -3.06 8.26
N VAL A 20 15.07 -2.23 9.28
CA VAL A 20 14.10 -2.55 10.32
C VAL A 20 12.76 -2.55 9.60
N ALA A 21 12.34 -3.72 9.16
CA ALA A 21 10.93 -3.99 8.90
C ALA A 21 10.24 -3.91 10.26
N GLY A 22 9.98 -2.68 10.73
CA GLY A 22 8.89 -2.48 11.67
C GLY A 22 7.68 -3.14 11.02
N ALA A 23 6.96 -3.96 11.77
CA ALA A 23 5.71 -4.53 11.30
C ALA A 23 4.76 -3.37 10.98
N TYR A 24 4.80 -2.90 9.74
CA TYR A 24 3.85 -1.94 9.23
C TYR A 24 2.55 -2.70 9.07
N PRO A 25 1.40 -2.10 9.44
CA PRO A 25 0.12 -2.75 9.26
C PRO A 25 0.01 -3.14 7.78
N THR A 26 -0.06 -4.45 7.52
CA THR A 26 -0.63 -4.94 6.28
C THR A 26 -2.00 -4.28 6.14
N PRO A 27 -2.39 -3.76 4.95
CA PRO A 27 -3.75 -3.33 4.73
C PRO A 27 -4.67 -4.48 5.16
N ALA A 28 -5.34 -4.30 6.29
CA ALA A 28 -6.23 -5.31 6.83
C ALA A 28 -7.59 -5.03 6.20
N ASP A 29 -7.94 -5.82 5.19
CA ASP A 29 -9.32 -6.23 5.04
C ASP A 29 -9.60 -7.09 6.30
N THR A 30 -10.41 -6.57 7.22
CA THR A 30 -10.60 -7.00 8.61
C THR A 30 -10.51 -8.52 8.85
N PRO A 31 -9.78 -9.04 9.87
CA PRO A 31 -9.86 -10.44 10.26
C PRO A 31 -11.08 -10.66 11.16
N ALA A 32 -12.28 -10.72 10.57
CA ALA A 32 -13.46 -11.27 11.20
C ALA A 32 -13.71 -12.67 10.63
N ASP A 33 -13.06 -13.68 11.22
CA ASP A 33 -13.51 -15.07 11.33
C ASP A 33 -14.11 -15.82 10.11
N ASN A 34 -13.90 -15.35 8.89
CA ASN A 34 -14.07 -16.10 7.64
C ASN A 34 -13.03 -15.63 6.61
N GLU A 35 -12.45 -16.60 5.91
CA GLU A 35 -11.41 -16.46 4.89
C GLU A 35 -11.89 -15.69 3.63
N ASP A 36 -12.20 -14.40 3.76
CA ASP A 36 -12.37 -13.51 2.61
C ASP A 36 -11.72 -12.15 2.92
N THR A 37 -10.43 -12.05 2.62
CA THR A 37 -9.58 -10.86 2.85
C THR A 37 -9.63 -9.90 1.66
N GLY A 38 -10.77 -9.86 0.97
CA GLY A 38 -10.98 -9.04 -0.23
C GLY A 38 -11.98 -7.92 0.01
N PRO A 39 -12.10 -6.99 -0.95
CA PRO A 39 -13.06 -5.91 -0.88
C PRO A 39 -14.49 -6.45 -0.92
N GLU A 40 -15.38 -5.81 -0.18
CA GLU A 40 -16.78 -6.20 -0.06
C GLU A 40 -17.58 -5.77 -1.29
N ILE A 41 -18.66 -6.48 -1.63
CA ILE A 41 -19.57 -6.02 -2.69
C ILE A 41 -20.30 -4.76 -2.21
N CYS A 42 -20.27 -3.68 -2.99
CA CYS A 42 -20.97 -2.44 -2.63
C CYS A 42 -22.39 -2.36 -3.21
N ASP A 43 -23.28 -1.63 -2.53
CA ASP A 43 -24.63 -1.33 -3.04
C ASP A 43 -24.56 -0.21 -4.09
N CYS A 44 -24.77 -0.59 -5.34
CA CYS A 44 -24.76 0.31 -6.50
C CYS A 44 -26.18 0.66 -7.00
N GLY A 45 -27.22 0.35 -6.23
CA GLY A 45 -28.61 0.56 -6.63
C GLY A 45 -28.95 -0.20 -7.92
N THR A 46 -29.18 0.53 -9.02
CA THR A 46 -29.52 -0.05 -10.34
C THR A 46 -28.32 -0.35 -11.23
N THR A 47 -27.12 0.08 -10.85
CA THR A 47 -25.87 -0.13 -11.60
C THR A 47 -25.29 -1.53 -11.29
N PRO A 48 -24.55 -2.17 -12.21
CA PRO A 48 -23.89 -3.45 -11.93
C PRO A 48 -23.05 -3.41 -10.65
N SER A 49 -22.96 -4.57 -9.98
CA SER A 49 -22.27 -4.75 -8.71
C SER A 49 -20.85 -4.17 -8.75
N GLY A 50 -20.48 -3.50 -7.66
CA GLY A 50 -19.16 -2.94 -7.47
C GLY A 50 -18.47 -3.50 -6.23
N TYR A 51 -17.40 -2.84 -5.83
CA TYR A 51 -16.61 -3.23 -4.67
C TYR A 51 -16.35 -2.02 -3.75
N THR A 52 -16.37 -2.25 -2.44
CA THR A 52 -15.91 -1.35 -1.39
C THR A 52 -14.58 -1.87 -0.86
N PHE A 53 -13.56 -1.05 -1.00
CA PHE A 53 -12.21 -1.28 -0.51
C PHE A 53 -12.05 -0.60 0.84
N SER A 54 -11.42 -1.28 1.79
CA SER A 54 -11.21 -0.76 3.14
C SER A 54 -9.78 -1.01 3.60
N VAL A 55 -9.17 -0.03 4.27
CA VAL A 55 -7.89 -0.20 4.95
C VAL A 55 -8.01 0.35 6.35
N GLU A 56 -7.91 -0.51 7.36
CA GLU A 56 -7.87 -0.07 8.75
C GLU A 56 -6.58 0.71 9.04
N ASP A 57 -6.71 1.91 9.61
CA ASP A 57 -5.60 2.69 10.15
C ASP A 57 -5.88 2.99 11.62
N GLY A 58 -5.60 1.98 12.45
CA GLY A 58 -5.80 1.95 13.90
C GLY A 58 -5.00 2.99 14.71
N GLY A 59 -4.52 4.08 14.10
CA GLY A 59 -3.78 5.11 14.84
C GLY A 59 -3.20 6.30 14.06
N ARG A 60 -3.68 6.65 12.86
CA ARG A 60 -3.22 7.81 12.05
C ARG A 60 -1.77 7.69 11.57
N ALA A 61 -1.31 6.47 11.30
CA ALA A 61 0.02 6.27 10.73
C ALA A 61 0.09 6.74 9.27
N PHE A 62 -1.06 6.72 8.59
CA PHE A 62 -1.16 7.04 7.18
C PHE A 62 -1.60 8.49 6.98
N GLN A 63 -0.94 9.15 6.03
CA GLN A 63 -1.27 10.50 5.58
C GLN A 63 -2.23 10.47 4.40
N ALA A 64 -2.11 9.45 3.56
CA ALA A 64 -2.98 9.19 2.43
C ALA A 64 -2.96 7.69 2.13
N VAL A 65 -4.12 7.16 1.74
CA VAL A 65 -4.24 5.82 1.17
C VAL A 65 -4.93 5.94 -0.17
N GLN A 66 -4.39 5.23 -1.15
CA GLN A 66 -4.96 5.11 -2.48
C GLN A 66 -5.16 3.63 -2.78
N VAL A 67 -6.21 3.32 -3.53
CA VAL A 67 -6.39 2.00 -4.13
C VAL A 67 -6.18 2.11 -5.63
N VAL A 68 -5.41 1.19 -6.19
CA VAL A 68 -5.21 1.05 -7.62
C VAL A 68 -6.05 -0.12 -8.08
N VAL A 69 -7.00 0.12 -8.96
CA VAL A 69 -7.93 -0.90 -9.48
C VAL A 69 -7.81 -0.91 -11.00
N ASN A 70 -7.45 -2.06 -11.58
CA ASN A 70 -7.23 -2.22 -13.03
C ASN A 70 -6.32 -1.14 -13.63
N GLY A 71 -5.31 -0.72 -12.87
CA GLY A 71 -4.33 0.31 -13.27
C GLY A 71 -4.81 1.76 -13.09
N GLN A 72 -6.02 1.99 -12.61
CA GLN A 72 -6.54 3.33 -12.27
C GLN A 72 -6.36 3.60 -10.77
N VAL A 73 -5.86 4.80 -10.44
CA VAL A 73 -5.58 5.20 -9.04
C VAL A 73 -6.75 5.99 -8.50
N TYR A 74 -7.21 5.63 -7.30
CA TYR A 74 -8.29 6.30 -6.59
C TYR A 74 -7.86 6.66 -5.18
N ASP A 75 -8.11 7.90 -4.78
CA ASP A 75 -7.92 8.34 -3.40
C ASP A 75 -9.01 7.77 -2.50
N MET A 76 -8.62 7.22 -1.36
CA MET A 76 -9.55 6.71 -0.37
C MET A 76 -9.91 7.82 0.64
N VAL A 77 -11.11 7.75 1.20
CA VAL A 77 -11.60 8.70 2.21
C VAL A 77 -11.44 8.09 3.58
N TYR A 78 -10.81 8.81 4.51
CA TYR A 78 -10.74 8.36 5.90
C TYR A 78 -12.08 8.60 6.62
N ASP A 79 -12.73 7.52 7.06
CA ASP A 79 -13.97 7.54 7.82
C ASP A 79 -13.90 6.53 8.97
N ASN A 80 -14.28 6.98 10.17
CA ASN A 80 -14.41 6.16 11.38
C ASN A 80 -13.25 5.17 11.69
N GLY A 81 -12.00 5.53 11.41
CA GLY A 81 -10.84 4.65 11.67
C GLY A 81 -10.32 3.88 10.45
N HIS A 82 -11.02 3.95 9.33
CA HIS A 82 -10.71 3.22 8.10
C HIS A 82 -10.57 4.18 6.92
N TRP A 83 -9.74 3.81 5.95
CA TRP A 83 -9.73 4.42 4.63
C TRP A 83 -10.66 3.62 3.74
N VAL A 84 -11.64 4.29 3.12
CA VAL A 84 -12.72 3.63 2.38
C VAL A 84 -12.83 4.22 0.98
N PHE A 85 -13.07 3.35 0.00
CA PHE A 85 -13.42 3.75 -1.37
C PHE A 85 -14.39 2.73 -1.97
N SER A 86 -15.43 3.20 -2.67
CA SER A 86 -16.39 2.34 -3.35
C SER A 86 -16.44 2.65 -4.84
N LEU A 87 -16.42 1.62 -5.68
CA LEU A 87 -16.51 1.74 -7.13
C LEU A 87 -17.56 0.79 -7.69
N CYS A 88 -18.56 1.36 -8.37
CA CYS A 88 -19.59 0.63 -9.09
C CYS A 88 -19.17 0.30 -10.53
N ASP A 89 -19.91 -0.62 -11.16
CA ASP A 89 -19.64 -1.06 -12.54
C ASP A 89 -18.21 -1.60 -12.72
N LEU A 90 -17.76 -2.37 -11.74
CA LEU A 90 -16.41 -2.92 -11.71
C LEU A 90 -16.48 -4.44 -11.90
N SER A 91 -15.97 -4.92 -13.03
CA SER A 91 -15.76 -6.35 -13.25
C SER A 91 -14.56 -6.87 -12.45
N LYS A 92 -14.39 -8.20 -12.43
CA LYS A 92 -13.16 -8.84 -11.94
C LYS A 92 -11.91 -8.22 -12.57
N GLY A 93 -10.82 -8.26 -11.83
CA GLY A 93 -9.60 -7.56 -12.18
C GLY A 93 -8.58 -7.61 -11.07
N ASN A 94 -7.56 -6.76 -11.14
CA ASN A 94 -6.51 -6.72 -10.14
C ASN A 94 -6.53 -5.40 -9.38
N TYR A 95 -6.14 -5.46 -8.11
CA TYR A 95 -6.01 -4.27 -7.28
C TYR A 95 -4.81 -4.34 -6.33
N TYR A 96 -4.35 -3.19 -5.86
CA TYR A 96 -3.36 -3.06 -4.78
C TYR A 96 -3.50 -1.68 -4.12
N TYR A 97 -2.91 -1.52 -2.95
CA TYR A 97 -2.96 -0.28 -2.19
C TYR A 97 -1.64 0.48 -2.26
N ILE A 98 -1.71 1.80 -2.29
CA ILE A 98 -0.57 2.70 -2.09
C ILE A 98 -0.81 3.46 -0.79
N ILE A 99 0.08 3.28 0.17
CA ILE A 99 0.02 3.94 1.46
C ILE A 99 1.14 4.98 1.54
N THR A 100 0.78 6.23 1.81
CA THR A 100 1.73 7.29 2.11
C THR A 100 1.68 7.61 3.59
N THR A 101 2.82 7.54 4.29
CA THR A 101 2.90 7.89 5.72
C THR A 101 2.99 9.40 5.92
N ARG A 102 2.81 9.86 7.17
CA ARG A 102 3.04 11.28 7.56
C ARG A 102 4.44 11.82 7.25
N TYR A 103 5.40 10.94 6.99
CA TYR A 103 6.77 11.29 6.61
C TYR A 103 7.00 11.29 5.09
N GLY A 104 5.95 11.05 4.29
CA GLY A 104 6.03 11.00 2.84
C GLY A 104 6.58 9.69 2.27
N ILE A 105 6.81 8.67 3.12
CA ILE A 105 7.25 7.34 2.67
C ILE A 105 6.05 6.62 2.03
N LYS A 106 6.26 6.05 0.84
CA LYS A 106 5.26 5.30 0.09
C LYS A 106 5.51 3.80 0.16
N PHE A 107 4.45 3.04 0.35
CA PHE A 107 4.41 1.58 0.33
C PHE A 107 3.36 1.12 -0.67
N GLU A 108 3.66 0.05 -1.40
CA GLU A 108 2.71 -0.64 -2.26
C GLU A 108 2.44 -2.03 -1.67
N SER A 109 1.16 -2.41 -1.58
CA SER A 109 0.82 -3.78 -1.23
C SER A 109 1.12 -4.73 -2.39
N SER A 110 1.07 -6.04 -2.11
CA SER A 110 0.98 -7.03 -3.18
C SER A 110 -0.26 -6.79 -4.05
N VAL A 111 -0.14 -7.17 -5.32
CA VAL A 111 -1.28 -7.21 -6.24
C VAL A 111 -2.19 -8.37 -5.88
N GLN A 112 -3.49 -8.08 -5.81
CA GLN A 112 -4.57 -8.98 -5.48
C GLN A 112 -5.60 -9.04 -6.62
N THR A 113 -6.49 -10.03 -6.58
CA THR A 113 -7.53 -10.25 -7.61
C THR A 113 -8.93 -10.02 -7.01
N LEU A 114 -9.83 -9.43 -7.79
CA LEU A 114 -11.26 -9.22 -7.51
C LEU A 114 -12.17 -10.39 -7.93
#